data_AF-A0A1M7N6P3-F1
#
_entry.id   AF-A0A1M7N6P3-F1
#
_cell.length_a   1.000
_cell.length_b   1.000
_cell.length_c   1.000
_cell.angle_alpha   90.00
_cell.angle_beta   90.00
_cell.angle_gamma   90.00
#
_symmetry.space_group_name_H-M   'P 1'
#
loop_
_entity.id
_entity.type
_entity.pdbx_description
1 polymer ?
#
loop_
_entity_poly.entity_id
_entity_poly.type
_entity_poly.pdbx_seq_one_letter_code
_entity_poly.pdbx_strand_id
1 'polypeptide(L)'
;MKSYKLLCLTLISVFSCCSYAQEGKINSGDKKYDNYAYIDAIKTYERVAGKGYKSEDLFKKLANSYYFNSNFEKAAKWYGELFAMNTQIETEYYYRYAQSL
;
A
#
# COMPACT_ATOMS: atom_id res chain seq x y z
N MET A 1 -49.14 30.81 -3.22
CA MET A 1 -48.22 30.06 -2.32
C MET A 1 -47.85 28.63 -2.77
N LYS A 2 -48.30 28.13 -3.93
CA LYS A 2 -47.93 26.76 -4.39
C LYS A 2 -46.72 26.75 -5.34
N SER A 3 -46.50 27.83 -6.10
CA SER A 3 -45.47 27.92 -7.16
C SER A 3 -44.03 28.02 -6.63
N TYR A 4 -43.80 28.67 -5.48
CA TYR A 4 -42.46 28.73 -4.87
C TYR A 4 -42.03 27.39 -4.26
N LYS A 5 -43.00 26.56 -3.81
CA LYS A 5 -42.72 25.24 -3.25
C LYS A 5 -42.22 24.28 -4.34
N LEU A 6 -42.80 24.36 -5.53
CA LEU A 6 -42.34 23.63 -6.72
C LEU A 6 -40.94 24.09 -7.16
N LEU A 7 -40.67 25.39 -7.12
CA LEU A 7 -39.36 25.96 -7.47
C LEU A 7 -38.26 25.55 -6.48
N CYS A 8 -38.56 25.53 -5.17
CA CYS A 8 -37.64 24.99 -4.16
C CYS A 8 -37.37 23.50 -4.35
N LEU A 9 -38.38 22.71 -4.74
CA LEU A 9 -38.24 21.27 -4.96
C LEU A 9 -37.33 20.96 -6.16
N THR A 10 -37.41 21.74 -7.23
CA THR A 10 -36.54 21.60 -8.41
C THR A 10 -35.10 22.04 -8.17
N LEU A 11 -34.87 22.98 -7.24
CA LEU A 11 -33.52 23.44 -6.88
C LEU A 11 -32.75 22.39 -6.06
N ILE A 12 -33.46 21.62 -5.23
CA ILE A 12 -32.87 20.56 -4.40
C ILE A 12 -32.47 19.35 -5.25
N SER A 13 -33.21 19.02 -6.31
CA SER A 13 -32.90 17.86 -7.16
C SER A 13 -31.65 18.06 -8.05
N VAL A 14 -31.37 19.30 -8.47
CA VAL A 14 -30.17 19.61 -9.27
C VAL A 14 -28.90 19.52 -8.42
N PHE A 15 -28.97 19.78 -7.11
CA PHE A 15 -27.82 19.70 -6.20
C PHE A 15 -27.39 18.26 -5.89
N SER A 16 -28.32 17.29 -5.93
CA SER A 16 -28.02 15.88 -5.64
C SER A 16 -27.28 15.15 -6.78
N CYS A 17 -27.25 15.69 -7.99
CA CYS A 17 -26.60 15.04 -9.14
C CYS A 17 -25.08 15.30 -9.21
N CYS A 18 -24.56 16.27 -8.45
CA CYS A 18 -23.15 16.64 -8.47
C CYS A 18 -22.29 15.93 -7.40
N SER A 19 -22.89 15.13 -6.51
CA SER A 19 -22.20 14.56 -5.35
C SER A 19 -21.49 13.21 -5.60
N TYR A 20 -21.57 12.65 -6.81
CA TYR A 20 -20.97 11.35 -7.14
C TYR A 20 -19.57 11.43 -7.80
N ALA A 21 -18.98 12.63 -7.95
CA ALA A 21 -17.76 12.81 -8.75
C ALA A 21 -16.47 13.13 -7.96
N GLN A 22 -16.49 13.12 -6.62
CA GLN A 22 -15.40 13.70 -5.81
C GLN A 22 -14.58 12.69 -4.98
N GLU A 23 -14.64 11.39 -5.28
CA GLU A 23 -13.91 10.37 -4.52
C GLU A 23 -12.57 9.94 -5.19
N GLY A 24 -12.33 10.35 -6.43
CA GLY A 24 -11.16 9.90 -7.21
C GLY A 24 -9.88 10.72 -7.08
N LYS A 25 -9.93 11.95 -6.54
CA LYS A 25 -8.82 12.92 -6.67
C LYS A 25 -7.84 12.97 -5.50
N ILE A 26 -8.24 12.59 -4.29
CA ILE A 26 -7.37 12.62 -3.09
C ILE A 26 -6.42 11.41 -3.05
N ASN A 27 -6.85 10.25 -3.57
CA ASN A 27 -6.07 9.00 -3.51
C ASN A 27 -4.79 8.97 -4.36
N SER A 28 -4.64 9.84 -5.36
CA SER A 28 -3.47 9.78 -6.26
C SER A 28 -2.23 10.47 -5.71
N GLY A 29 -2.41 11.46 -4.82
CA GLY A 29 -1.32 12.14 -4.12
C GLY A 29 -0.77 11.28 -2.99
N ASP A 30 -1.66 10.78 -2.14
CA ASP A 30 -1.30 9.95 -0.98
C ASP A 30 -0.61 8.65 -1.42
N LYS A 31 -1.15 7.94 -2.43
CA LYS A 31 -0.49 6.75 -2.99
C LYS A 31 0.91 7.05 -3.53
N LYS A 32 1.11 8.20 -4.19
CA LYS A 32 2.44 8.57 -4.71
C LYS A 32 3.40 8.92 -3.57
N TYR A 33 2.91 9.59 -2.54
CA TYR A 33 3.70 9.97 -1.37
C TYR A 33 4.12 8.73 -0.56
N ASP A 34 3.19 7.82 -0.30
CA ASP A 34 3.44 6.54 0.35
C ASP A 34 4.46 5.72 -0.44
N ASN A 35 4.26 5.59 -1.76
CA ASN A 35 5.22 4.92 -2.64
C ASN A 35 6.62 5.56 -2.59
N TYR A 36 6.71 6.89 -2.47
CA TYR A 36 7.99 7.58 -2.36
C TYR A 36 8.69 7.25 -1.04
N ALA A 37 7.95 7.26 0.07
CA ALA A 37 8.46 6.87 1.38
C ALA A 37 8.92 5.40 1.39
N TYR A 38 8.19 4.50 0.72
CA TYR A 38 8.60 3.11 0.58
C TYR A 38 9.87 2.95 -0.26
N ILE A 39 10.03 3.71 -1.34
CA ILE A 39 11.24 3.66 -2.19
C ILE A 39 12.49 4.03 -1.38
N ASP A 40 12.43 5.09 -0.58
CA ASP A 40 13.59 5.53 0.20
C ASP A 40 13.89 4.60 1.39
N ALA A 41 12.85 4.03 2.00
CA ALA A 41 13.00 2.98 3.01
C ALA A 41 13.66 1.73 2.43
N ILE A 42 13.18 1.23 1.29
CA ILE A 42 13.74 0.07 0.57
C ILE A 42 15.22 0.29 0.29
N LYS A 43 15.61 1.43 -0.31
CA LYS A 43 17.01 1.74 -0.61
C LYS A 43 17.89 1.69 0.65
N THR A 44 17.38 2.20 1.76
CA THR A 44 18.10 2.21 3.03
C THR A 44 18.29 0.79 3.55
N TYR A 45 17.23 0.00 3.57
CA TYR A 45 17.30 -1.39 4.01
C TYR A 45 18.18 -2.25 3.10
N GLU A 46 18.13 -2.07 1.77
CA GLU A 46 19.01 -2.77 0.83
C GLU A 46 20.48 -2.42 1.05
N ARG A 47 20.79 -1.15 1.33
CA ARG A 47 22.16 -0.73 1.67
C ARG A 47 22.64 -1.40 2.95
N VAL A 48 21.78 -1.50 3.96
CA VAL A 48 22.10 -2.14 5.24
C VAL A 48 22.30 -3.64 5.04
N ALA A 49 21.40 -4.32 4.33
CA ALA A 49 21.52 -5.74 3.98
C ALA A 49 22.76 -6.03 3.12
N GLY A 50 23.06 -5.15 2.16
CA GLY A 50 24.24 -5.25 1.29
C GLY A 50 25.58 -5.06 2.03
N LYS A 51 25.57 -4.45 3.22
CA LYS A 51 26.72 -4.41 4.13
C LYS A 51 26.86 -5.68 4.98
N GLY A 52 26.01 -6.69 4.77
CA GLY A 52 26.03 -7.96 5.48
C GLY A 52 25.22 -7.96 6.78
N TYR A 53 24.53 -6.87 7.12
CA TYR A 53 23.64 -6.87 8.29
C TYR A 53 22.43 -7.76 8.00
N LYS A 54 22.16 -8.70 8.90
CA LYS A 54 21.01 -9.62 8.81
C LYS A 54 20.23 -9.56 10.10
N SER A 55 18.93 -9.33 9.99
CA SER A 55 18.00 -9.44 11.11
C SER A 55 16.61 -9.79 10.59
N GLU A 56 15.82 -10.43 11.43
CA GLU A 56 14.45 -10.80 11.10
C GLU A 56 13.62 -9.55 10.73
N ASP A 57 13.74 -8.48 11.52
CA ASP A 57 13.05 -7.20 11.27
C ASP A 57 13.46 -6.56 9.93
N LEU A 58 14.75 -6.58 9.59
CA LEU A 58 15.24 -6.06 8.31
C LEU A 58 14.62 -6.81 7.13
N PHE A 59 14.63 -8.14 7.17
CA PHE A 59 14.11 -8.95 6.07
C PHE A 59 12.59 -8.91 5.98
N LYS A 60 11.87 -8.88 7.11
CA LYS A 60 10.43 -8.61 7.15
C LYS A 60 10.09 -7.27 6.49
N LYS A 61 10.80 -6.20 6.85
CA LYS A 61 10.60 -4.86 6.28
C LYS A 61 10.90 -4.82 4.78
N LEU A 62 12.01 -5.39 4.33
CA LEU A 62 12.36 -5.45 2.91
C LEU A 62 11.33 -6.23 2.09
N ALA A 63 10.99 -7.43 2.55
CA ALA A 63 10.07 -8.30 1.82
C ALA A 63 8.66 -7.71 1.76
N ASN A 64 8.12 -7.21 2.88
CA ASN A 64 6.82 -6.53 2.91
C ASN A 64 6.82 -5.28 2.01
N SER A 65 7.87 -4.46 2.06
CA SER A 65 7.94 -3.24 1.24
C SER A 65 7.89 -3.56 -0.25
N TYR A 66 8.54 -4.64 -0.68
CA TYR A 66 8.46 -5.09 -2.08
C TYR A 66 7.12 -5.76 -2.41
N TYR A 67 6.58 -6.57 -1.51
CA TYR A 67 5.28 -7.22 -1.66
C TYR A 67 4.14 -6.21 -1.82
N PHE A 68 4.06 -5.18 -0.97
CA PHE A 68 3.03 -4.14 -1.05
C PHE A 68 3.19 -3.20 -2.25
N ASN A 69 4.38 -3.16 -2.86
CA ASN A 69 4.64 -2.48 -4.13
C ASN A 69 4.48 -3.41 -5.35
N SER A 70 3.88 -4.59 -5.17
CA SER A 70 3.66 -5.60 -6.21
C SER A 70 4.94 -6.09 -6.91
N ASN A 71 6.10 -5.92 -6.28
CA ASN A 71 7.37 -6.45 -6.78
C ASN A 71 7.65 -7.80 -6.13
N PHE A 72 6.90 -8.81 -6.58
CA PHE A 72 6.90 -10.14 -5.99
C PHE A 72 8.25 -10.86 -6.14
N GLU A 73 8.96 -10.69 -7.25
CA GLU A 73 10.29 -11.28 -7.45
C GLU A 73 11.26 -10.85 -6.34
N LYS A 74 11.34 -9.55 -6.05
CA LYS A 74 12.19 -9.04 -4.97
C LYS A 74 11.64 -9.40 -3.59
N ALA A 75 10.33 -9.44 -3.41
CA ALA A 75 9.73 -9.87 -2.15
C ALA A 75 10.10 -11.33 -1.84
N ALA A 76 10.01 -12.22 -2.82
CA ALA A 76 10.37 -13.63 -2.71
C ALA A 76 11.83 -13.81 -2.29
N LYS A 77 12.77 -13.04 -2.88
CA LYS A 77 14.18 -13.05 -2.47
C LYS A 77 14.34 -12.76 -0.97
N TRP A 78 13.71 -11.70 -0.47
CA TRP A 78 13.88 -11.28 0.92
C TRP A 78 13.10 -12.15 1.91
N TYR A 79 11.94 -12.68 1.53
CA TYR A 79 11.26 -13.72 2.31
C TYR A 79 12.11 -14.99 2.37
N GLY A 80 12.79 -15.38 1.29
CA GLY A 80 13.72 -16.50 1.29
C GLY A 80 14.84 -16.33 2.33
N GLU A 81 15.47 -15.14 2.38
CA GLU A 81 16.46 -14.82 3.41
C GLU A 81 15.86 -14.83 4.83
N LEU A 82 14.61 -14.37 5.00
CA LEU A 82 13.89 -14.43 6.28
C LEU A 82 13.69 -15.88 6.75
N PHE A 83 13.21 -16.76 5.88
CA PHE A 83 13.01 -18.18 6.21
C PHE A 83 14.32 -18.92 6.44
N ALA A 84 15.41 -18.50 5.80
CA ALA A 84 16.74 -19.06 6.03
C ALA A 84 17.30 -18.75 7.43
N MET A 85 16.71 -17.82 8.18
CA MET A 85 17.13 -17.49 9.55
C MET A 85 16.74 -18.54 10.60
N ASN A 86 15.90 -19.53 10.25
CA ASN A 86 15.37 -20.57 11.16
C ASN A 86 14.71 -20.01 12.42
N THR A 87 14.12 -18.80 12.34
CA THR A 87 13.34 -18.22 13.44
C THR A 87 11.86 -18.60 13.34
N GLN A 88 11.11 -18.38 14.43
CA GLN A 88 9.67 -18.58 14.41
C GLN A 88 9.01 -17.43 13.64
N ILE A 89 8.55 -17.73 12.43
CA ILE A 89 7.92 -16.75 11.55
C ILE A 89 6.40 -16.80 11.69
N GLU A 90 5.74 -15.63 11.66
CA GLU A 90 4.29 -15.51 11.70
C GLU A 90 3.65 -16.05 10.41
N THR A 91 2.47 -16.67 10.53
CA THR A 91 1.76 -17.32 9.42
C THR A 91 1.53 -16.40 8.21
N GLU A 92 1.37 -15.09 8.43
CA GLU A 92 1.19 -14.12 7.34
C GLU A 92 2.37 -14.10 6.35
N TYR A 93 3.60 -14.33 6.82
CA TYR A 93 4.78 -14.31 5.99
C TYR A 93 4.90 -15.57 5.12
N TYR A 94 4.38 -16.71 5.59
CA TYR A 94 4.25 -17.92 4.75
C TYR A 94 3.30 -17.67 3.58
N TYR A 95 2.14 -17.06 3.86
CA TYR A 95 1.16 -16.71 2.83
C TYR A 95 1.73 -15.71 1.81
N ARG A 96 2.33 -14.62 2.27
CA ARG A 96 2.91 -13.60 1.39
C ARG A 96 4.09 -14.14 0.58
N TYR A 97 4.90 -15.02 1.16
CA TYR A 97 5.99 -15.66 0.42
C TYR A 97 5.45 -16.61 -0.65
N ALA A 98 4.47 -17.45 -0.32
CA ALA A 98 3.82 -18.33 -1.28
C ALA A 98 3.18 -17.56 -2.45
N GLN A 99 2.60 -16.38 -2.19
CA GLN A 99 2.08 -15.51 -3.25
C GLN A 99 3.16 -14.82 -4.08
N SER A 100 4.38 -14.73 -3.56
CA SER A 100 5.49 -14.08 -4.25
C SER A 100 6.27 -15.05 -5.15
N LEU A 101 6.04 -16.36 -5.01
CA LEU A 101 6.62 -17.45 -5.82
C LEU A 101 5.72 -17.79 -7.01
#